data_AF-A0A7K4CFY0-F1
#
_entry.id   AF-A0A7K4CFY0-F1
#
_cell.length_a   1.000
_cell.length_b   1.000
_cell.length_c   1.000
_cell.angle_alpha   90.00
_cell.angle_beta   90.00
_cell.angle_gamma   90.00
#
_symmetry.space_group_name_H-M   'P 1'
#
loop_
_entity.id
_entity.type
_entity.pdbx_description
1 polymer ?
#
loop_
_entity_poly.entity_id
_entity_poly.type
_entity_poly.pdbx_seq_one_letter_code
_entity_poly.pdbx_strand_id
1 'polypeptide(L)'
;LTLIFLFFVLHHFASYGIALVPHMLTNAIILWEPFFLFSWLQIRFDDAFGIVPGICLTGICLGAYHIGTYEPGMVITLAVFGIIFAAIFAITKNILIMWPLTWSTASAEGTLKGGFLLGWTDAISALAILAIQLAFIAWTWKMIQDRQPSDAHNEH
;
A
#
# COMPACT_ATOMS: atom_id res chain seq x y z
N LEU A 1 -0.21 -1.87 23.02
CA LEU A 1 -0.71 -1.09 21.85
C LEU A 1 -1.08 -2.00 20.69
N THR A 2 -0.12 -2.74 20.08
CA THR A 2 -0.41 -3.64 18.93
C THR A 2 -1.48 -4.70 19.22
N LEU A 3 -1.41 -5.40 20.36
CA LEU A 3 -2.42 -6.40 20.72
C LEU A 3 -3.82 -5.80 20.93
N ILE A 4 -3.88 -4.57 21.45
CA ILE A 4 -5.13 -3.83 21.64
C ILE A 4 -5.71 -3.42 20.29
N PHE A 5 -4.87 -2.90 19.38
CA PHE A 5 -5.25 -2.60 18.01
C PHE A 5 -5.79 -3.85 17.29
N LEU A 6 -5.05 -4.96 17.36
CA LEU A 6 -5.47 -6.23 16.76
C LEU A 6 -6.79 -6.74 17.35
N PHE A 7 -7.00 -6.60 18.66
CA PHE A 7 -8.27 -6.96 19.30
C PHE A 7 -9.44 -6.16 18.70
N PHE A 8 -9.31 -4.83 18.60
CA PHE A 8 -10.37 -3.98 18.02
C PHE A 8 -10.60 -4.28 16.54
N VAL A 9 -9.54 -4.47 15.76
CA VAL A 9 -9.64 -4.82 14.33
C VAL A 9 -10.36 -6.14 14.14
N LEU A 10 -9.91 -7.19 14.82
CA LEU A 10 -10.52 -8.52 14.71
C LEU A 10 -11.97 -8.53 15.21
N HIS A 11 -12.27 -7.75 16.25
CA HIS A 11 -13.64 -7.60 16.75
C HIS A 11 -14.55 -6.87 15.76
N HIS A 12 -14.08 -5.76 15.17
CA HIS A 12 -14.82 -4.98 14.17
C HIS A 12 -15.19 -5.82 12.93
N PHE A 13 -14.29 -6.72 12.53
CA PHE A 13 -14.50 -7.61 11.39
C PHE A 13 -15.05 -9.00 11.76
N ALA A 14 -15.37 -9.26 13.03
CA ALA A 14 -15.75 -10.61 13.49
C ALA A 14 -16.99 -11.16 12.77
N SER A 15 -17.89 -10.27 12.32
CA SER A 15 -19.11 -10.63 11.58
C SER A 15 -18.83 -11.32 10.23
N TYR A 16 -17.63 -11.18 9.67
CA TYR A 16 -17.26 -11.80 8.38
C TYR A 16 -16.76 -13.25 8.53
N GLY A 17 -16.58 -13.74 9.77
CA GLY A 17 -16.22 -15.14 10.05
C GLY A 17 -14.96 -15.61 9.34
N ILE A 18 -14.96 -16.86 8.84
CA ILE A 18 -13.78 -17.49 8.23
C ILE A 18 -13.32 -16.81 6.93
N ALA A 19 -14.21 -16.07 6.25
CA ALA A 19 -13.89 -15.37 5.01
C ALA A 19 -12.99 -14.15 5.25
N LEU A 20 -12.87 -13.67 6.49
CA LEU A 20 -12.01 -12.55 6.83
C LEU A 20 -10.52 -12.87 6.62
N VAL A 21 -10.10 -14.11 6.84
CA VAL A 21 -8.69 -14.50 6.75
C VAL A 21 -8.12 -14.27 5.34
N PRO A 22 -8.66 -14.87 4.26
CA PRO A 22 -8.16 -14.60 2.92
C PRO A 22 -8.32 -13.13 2.52
N HIS A 23 -9.35 -12.45 3.01
CA HIS A 23 -9.57 -11.04 2.73
C HIS A 23 -8.47 -10.14 3.29
N MET A 24 -8.14 -10.30 4.58
CA MET A 24 -7.05 -9.57 5.23
C MET A 24 -5.70 -9.90 4.59
N LEU A 25 -5.47 -11.17 4.24
CA LEU A 25 -4.25 -11.60 3.54
C LEU A 25 -4.11 -10.95 2.17
N THR A 26 -5.18 -10.92 1.37
CA THR A 26 -5.16 -10.31 0.04
C THR A 26 -4.78 -8.83 0.13
N ASN A 27 -5.45 -8.07 1.02
CA ASN A 27 -5.15 -6.65 1.24
C ASN A 27 -3.74 -6.41 1.81
N ALA A 28 -3.17 -7.38 2.54
CA ALA A 28 -1.79 -7.30 3.03
C ALA A 28 -0.73 -7.63 1.99
N ILE A 29 -1.06 -8.48 1.01
CA ILE A 29 -0.16 -8.92 -0.07
C ILE A 29 -0.14 -7.91 -1.21
N ILE A 30 -1.22 -7.14 -1.42
CA ILE A 30 -1.27 -6.08 -2.45
C ILE A 30 -0.44 -4.88 -1.96
N LEU A 31 0.88 -5.02 -2.08
CA LEU A 31 1.86 -4.01 -1.66
C LEU A 31 1.89 -2.79 -2.57
N TRP A 32 1.31 -2.89 -3.77
CA TRP A 32 1.40 -1.85 -4.78
C TRP A 32 0.93 -0.50 -4.25
N GLU A 33 -0.27 -0.42 -3.66
CA GLU A 33 -0.84 0.86 -3.25
C GLU A 33 -0.02 1.61 -2.19
N PRO A 34 0.38 1.02 -1.04
CA PRO A 34 1.12 1.76 -0.03
C PRO A 34 2.54 2.12 -0.49
N PHE A 35 3.19 1.25 -1.26
CA PHE A 35 4.54 1.53 -1.79
C PHE A 35 4.50 2.58 -2.90
N PHE A 36 3.51 2.53 -3.80
CA PHE A 36 3.33 3.53 -4.84
C PHE A 36 2.95 4.89 -4.25
N LEU A 37 1.93 4.95 -3.40
CA LEU A 37 1.43 6.22 -2.86
C LEU A 37 2.47 6.90 -1.97
N PHE A 38 3.04 6.19 -1.00
CA PHE A 38 3.88 6.84 0.01
C PHE A 38 5.35 6.83 -0.38
N SER A 39 5.87 5.70 -0.87
CA SER A 39 7.30 5.55 -1.15
C SER A 39 7.70 6.03 -2.56
N TRP A 40 6.75 6.36 -3.44
CA TRP A 40 7.05 6.85 -4.80
C TRP A 40 6.35 8.17 -5.13
N LEU A 41 5.04 8.25 -4.95
CA LEU A 41 4.23 9.41 -5.35
C LEU A 41 4.42 10.58 -4.37
N GLN A 42 4.24 10.32 -3.07
CA GLN A 42 4.37 11.35 -2.05
C GLN A 42 5.78 11.93 -2.01
N ILE A 43 6.83 11.10 -2.10
CA ILE A 43 8.21 11.60 -2.13
C ILE A 43 8.41 12.58 -3.29
N ARG A 44 7.87 12.29 -4.48
CA ARG A 44 7.97 13.22 -5.62
C ARG A 44 7.18 14.51 -5.41
N PHE A 45 6.01 14.43 -4.80
CA PHE A 45 5.26 15.65 -4.50
C PHE A 45 5.91 16.46 -3.39
N ASP A 46 6.46 15.82 -2.36
CA ASP A 46 7.25 16.46 -1.31
C ASP A 46 8.44 17.20 -1.94
N ASP A 47 9.15 16.56 -2.89
CA ASP A 47 10.29 17.16 -3.60
C ASP A 47 9.89 18.33 -4.53
N ALA A 48 8.75 18.22 -5.21
CA ALA A 48 8.31 19.21 -6.19
C ALA A 48 7.58 20.42 -5.58
N PHE A 49 6.81 20.19 -4.51
CA PHE A 49 5.86 21.18 -3.97
C PHE A 49 6.01 21.40 -2.46
N GLY A 50 6.86 20.64 -1.78
CA GLY A 50 7.01 20.65 -0.33
C GLY A 50 6.05 19.70 0.39
N ILE A 51 6.31 19.49 1.68
CA ILE A 51 5.66 18.44 2.48
C ILE A 51 4.13 18.59 2.56
N VAL A 52 3.62 19.80 2.85
CA VAL A 52 2.18 19.99 3.04
C VAL A 52 1.41 19.78 1.73
N PRO A 53 1.79 20.40 0.59
CA PRO A 53 1.19 20.06 -0.70
C PRO A 53 1.37 18.58 -1.07
N GLY A 54 2.52 17.97 -0.76
CA GLY A 54 2.78 16.57 -1.05
C GLY A 54 1.83 15.61 -0.33
N ILE A 55 1.57 15.84 0.96
CA ILE A 55 0.57 15.10 1.73
C ILE A 55 -0.83 15.23 1.09
N CYS A 56 -1.25 16.45 0.78
CA CYS A 56 -2.57 16.71 0.20
C CYS A 56 -2.75 16.04 -1.16
N LEU A 57 -1.77 16.20 -2.06
CA LEU A 57 -1.81 15.63 -3.41
C LEU A 57 -1.83 14.09 -3.38
N THR A 58 -1.03 13.46 -2.52
CA THR A 58 -1.04 11.99 -2.37
C THR A 58 -2.42 11.47 -1.97
N GLY A 59 -3.05 12.08 -0.97
CA GLY A 59 -4.38 11.66 -0.53
C GLY A 59 -5.45 11.92 -1.60
N ILE A 60 -5.42 13.08 -2.25
CA ILE A 60 -6.34 13.40 -3.36
C ILE A 60 -6.18 12.38 -4.50
N CYS A 61 -4.95 12.01 -4.87
CA CYS A 61 -4.69 10.98 -5.88
C CYS A 61 -5.24 9.60 -5.49
N LEU A 62 -5.17 9.21 -4.21
CA LEU A 62 -5.79 7.96 -3.73
C LEU A 62 -7.31 7.97 -3.96
N GLY A 63 -7.99 9.07 -3.62
CA GLY A 63 -9.41 9.20 -3.90
C GLY A 63 -9.70 9.21 -5.40
N ALA A 64 -8.98 10.04 -6.16
CA ALA A 64 -9.18 10.21 -7.60
C ALA A 64 -9.01 8.90 -8.38
N TYR A 65 -8.07 8.04 -7.98
CA TYR A 65 -7.85 6.71 -8.56
C TYR A 65 -9.10 5.81 -8.48
N HIS A 66 -9.98 6.04 -7.49
CA HIS A 66 -11.17 5.25 -7.25
C HIS A 66 -12.46 5.87 -7.81
N ILE A 67 -12.37 6.98 -8.55
CA ILE A 67 -13.52 7.56 -9.24
C ILE A 67 -14.05 6.53 -10.27
N GLY A 68 -15.34 6.20 -10.16
CA GLY A 68 -15.97 5.19 -11.00
C GLY A 68 -15.93 3.77 -10.44
N THR A 69 -15.11 3.50 -9.41
CA THR A 69 -15.12 2.25 -8.65
C THR A 69 -16.05 2.35 -7.44
N TYR A 70 -16.04 3.49 -6.75
CA TYR A 70 -16.87 3.73 -5.57
C TYR A 70 -17.80 4.92 -5.73
N GLU A 71 -18.87 4.93 -4.92
CA GLU A 71 -19.76 6.07 -4.76
C GLU A 71 -18.99 7.33 -4.31
N PRO A 72 -19.41 8.55 -4.70
CA PRO A 72 -18.66 9.78 -4.43
C PRO A 72 -18.29 10.01 -2.95
N GLY A 73 -19.18 9.65 -2.02
CA GLY A 73 -18.90 9.78 -0.59
C GLY A 73 -17.73 8.89 -0.11
N MET A 74 -17.60 7.70 -0.68
CA MET A 74 -16.49 6.79 -0.35
C MET A 74 -15.19 7.27 -1.00
N VAL A 75 -15.25 7.82 -2.22
CA VAL A 75 -14.09 8.45 -2.87
C VAL A 75 -13.51 9.58 -2.01
N ILE A 76 -14.37 10.46 -1.47
CA ILE A 76 -13.95 11.53 -0.56
C ILE A 76 -13.35 10.94 0.73
N THR A 77 -13.98 9.90 1.28
CA THR A 77 -13.49 9.21 2.49
C THR A 77 -12.08 8.65 2.26
N LEU A 78 -11.84 7.99 1.14
CA LEU A 78 -10.52 7.47 0.76
C LEU A 78 -9.50 8.60 0.61
N ALA A 79 -9.88 9.73 0.02
CA ALA A 79 -8.98 10.88 -0.07
C ALA A 79 -8.55 11.39 1.31
N VAL A 80 -9.51 11.51 2.25
CA VAL A 80 -9.23 11.94 3.63
C VAL A 80 -8.31 10.94 4.35
N PHE A 81 -8.57 9.64 4.25
CA PHE A 81 -7.67 8.63 4.81
C PHE A 81 -6.29 8.66 4.17
N GLY A 82 -6.21 8.86 2.85
CA GLY A 82 -4.94 9.04 2.14
C GLY A 82 -4.12 10.20 2.68
N ILE A 83 -4.75 11.35 2.97
CA ILE A 83 -4.10 12.50 3.60
C ILE A 83 -3.57 12.14 5.00
N ILE A 84 -4.37 11.44 5.81
CA ILE A 84 -3.96 11.03 7.16
C ILE A 84 -2.76 10.08 7.11
N PHE A 85 -2.80 9.06 6.24
CA PHE A 85 -1.69 8.11 6.08
C PHE A 85 -0.45 8.78 5.49
N ALA A 86 -0.61 9.68 4.53
CA ALA A 86 0.49 10.47 3.98
C ALA A 86 1.14 11.36 5.06
N ALA A 87 0.35 11.94 5.98
CA ALA A 87 0.88 12.70 7.11
C ALA A 87 1.67 11.80 8.09
N ILE A 88 1.16 10.60 8.41
CA ILE A 88 1.88 9.64 9.27
C ILE A 88 3.19 9.22 8.59
N PHE A 89 3.17 8.93 7.29
CA PHE A 89 4.37 8.62 6.54
C PHE A 89 5.34 9.81 6.50
N ALA A 90 4.88 11.04 6.33
CA ALA A 90 5.74 12.22 6.34
C ALA A 90 6.47 12.41 7.67
N ILE A 91 5.80 12.12 8.79
CA ILE A 91 6.38 12.24 10.14
C ILE A 91 7.38 11.12 10.41
N THR A 92 7.04 9.90 9.99
CA THR A 92 7.79 8.71 10.39
C THR A 92 8.86 8.28 9.39
N LYS A 93 8.67 8.66 8.12
CA LYS A 93 9.47 8.24 6.96
C LYS A 93 9.73 6.74 6.93
N ASN A 94 8.77 5.95 7.42
CA ASN A 94 8.90 4.51 7.55
C ASN A 94 7.62 3.81 7.07
N ILE A 95 7.73 3.12 5.94
CA ILE A 95 6.62 2.36 5.36
C ILE A 95 6.13 1.24 6.28
N LEU A 96 6.98 0.73 7.19
CA LEU A 96 6.64 -0.35 8.12
C LEU A 96 5.65 0.06 9.22
N ILE A 97 5.39 1.36 9.37
CA ILE A 97 4.33 1.85 10.28
C ILE A 97 2.96 1.79 9.58
N MET A 98 2.95 1.92 8.26
CA MET A 98 1.75 1.75 7.44
C MET A 98 1.51 0.28 7.13
N TRP A 99 2.52 -0.44 6.64
CA TRP A 99 2.41 -1.84 6.28
C TRP A 99 3.18 -2.73 7.27
N PRO A 100 2.68 -3.91 7.70
CA PRO A 100 1.53 -4.62 7.14
C PRO A 100 0.21 -4.39 7.88
N LEU A 101 0.18 -3.72 9.04
CA LEU A 101 -1.04 -3.75 9.87
C LEU A 101 -2.02 -2.62 9.55
N THR A 102 -1.55 -1.36 9.59
CA THR A 102 -2.42 -0.18 9.44
C THR A 102 -3.08 -0.13 8.07
N TRP A 103 -2.28 -0.31 7.02
CA TRP A 103 -2.72 -0.27 5.64
C TRP A 103 -3.65 -1.43 5.32
N SER A 104 -3.28 -2.66 5.64
CA SER A 104 -4.10 -3.83 5.32
C SER A 104 -5.47 -3.79 6.01
N THR A 105 -5.52 -3.24 7.23
CA THR A 105 -6.78 -3.01 7.95
C THR A 105 -7.65 -1.97 7.23
N ALA A 106 -7.06 -0.83 6.84
CA ALA A 106 -7.79 0.23 6.16
C ALA A 106 -8.24 -0.18 4.74
N SER A 107 -7.38 -0.91 4.03
CA SER A 107 -7.66 -1.47 2.71
C SER A 107 -8.76 -2.54 2.78
N ALA A 108 -8.73 -3.41 3.80
CA ALA A 108 -9.82 -4.35 4.08
C ALA A 108 -11.16 -3.65 4.38
N GLU A 109 -11.16 -2.63 5.25
CA GLU A 109 -12.36 -1.81 5.49
C GLU A 109 -12.88 -1.17 4.19
N GLY A 110 -11.98 -0.61 3.38
CA GLY A 110 -12.33 0.04 2.12
C GLY A 110 -12.96 -0.91 1.11
N THR A 111 -12.35 -2.09 0.94
CA THR A 111 -12.85 -3.12 0.01
C THR A 111 -14.16 -3.73 0.48
N LEU A 112 -14.34 -3.98 1.79
CA LEU A 112 -15.61 -4.45 2.34
C LEU A 112 -16.73 -3.41 2.18
N LYS A 113 -16.47 -2.13 2.46
CA LYS A 113 -17.42 -1.04 2.19
C LYS A 113 -17.74 -0.89 0.70
N GLY A 114 -16.78 -1.25 -0.14
CA GLY A 114 -16.94 -1.38 -1.59
C GLY A 114 -17.81 -2.55 -2.05
N GLY A 115 -18.21 -3.44 -1.15
CA GLY A 115 -18.95 -4.66 -1.48
C GLY A 115 -18.06 -5.83 -1.94
N PHE A 116 -16.74 -5.74 -1.75
CA PHE A 116 -15.78 -6.77 -2.16
C PHE A 116 -15.36 -7.65 -0.98
N LEU A 117 -15.83 -8.90 -0.97
CA LEU A 117 -15.33 -9.93 -0.06
C LEU A 117 -14.37 -10.86 -0.80
N LEU A 118 -13.08 -10.67 -0.53
CA LEU A 118 -11.98 -11.36 -1.22
C LEU A 118 -11.73 -12.74 -0.59
N GLY A 119 -11.70 -13.77 -1.43
CA GLY A 119 -11.54 -15.17 -1.05
C GLY A 119 -10.12 -15.70 -1.25
N TRP A 120 -9.93 -16.99 -1.02
CA TRP A 120 -8.62 -17.65 -1.17
C TRP A 120 -8.09 -17.59 -2.60
N THR A 121 -8.96 -17.59 -3.61
CA THR A 121 -8.57 -17.42 -5.01
C THR A 121 -7.90 -16.06 -5.23
N ASP A 122 -8.43 -15.00 -4.62
CA ASP A 122 -7.86 -13.65 -4.72
C ASP A 122 -6.51 -13.57 -3.98
N ALA A 123 -6.42 -14.19 -2.80
CA ALA A 123 -5.17 -14.24 -2.04
C ALA A 123 -4.05 -14.97 -2.80
N ILE A 124 -4.37 -16.10 -3.43
CA ILE A 124 -3.43 -16.87 -4.26
C ILE A 124 -3.03 -16.07 -5.50
N SER A 125 -3.99 -15.39 -6.14
CA SER A 125 -3.73 -14.54 -7.30
C SER A 125 -2.83 -13.37 -6.94
N ALA A 126 -3.09 -12.68 -5.83
CA ALA A 126 -2.27 -11.61 -5.31
C ALA A 126 -0.84 -12.08 -4.99
N LEU A 127 -0.71 -13.27 -4.39
CA LEU A 127 0.60 -13.86 -4.10
C LEU A 127 1.38 -14.19 -5.38
N ALA A 128 0.71 -14.75 -6.40
CA ALA A 128 1.33 -15.02 -7.69
C ALA A 128 1.79 -13.74 -8.39
N ILE A 129 0.97 -12.69 -8.38
CA ILE A 129 1.34 -11.37 -8.92
C ILE A 129 2.55 -10.80 -8.19
N LEU A 130 2.55 -10.85 -6.85
CA LEU A 130 3.68 -10.38 -6.05
C LEU A 130 4.96 -11.15 -6.38
N ALA A 131 4.89 -12.48 -6.49
CA ALA A 131 6.03 -13.31 -6.86
C ALA A 131 6.60 -12.94 -8.24
N ILE A 132 5.73 -12.68 -9.23
CA ILE A 132 6.13 -12.23 -10.57
C ILE A 132 6.81 -10.85 -10.50
N GLN A 133 6.25 -9.91 -9.73
CA GLN A 133 6.84 -8.58 -9.54
C GLN A 133 8.24 -8.66 -8.92
N LEU A 134 8.41 -9.47 -7.87
CA LEU A 134 9.70 -9.67 -7.22
C LEU A 134 10.72 -10.35 -8.15
N ALA A 135 10.29 -11.35 -8.94
CA ALA A 135 11.15 -11.99 -9.94
C ALA A 135 11.60 -10.98 -11.01
N PHE A 136 10.69 -10.12 -11.48
CA PHE A 136 11.02 -9.08 -12.45
C PHE A 136 12.00 -8.04 -11.88
N ILE A 137 11.80 -7.61 -10.63
CA ILE A 137 12.73 -6.70 -9.95
C ILE A 137 14.11 -7.35 -9.79
N ALA A 138 14.18 -8.61 -9.35
CA ALA A 138 15.45 -9.32 -9.20
C ALA A 138 16.18 -9.50 -10.55
N TRP A 139 15.42 -9.79 -11.61
CA TRP A 139 15.96 -9.93 -12.96
C TRP A 139 16.50 -8.61 -13.51
N THR A 140 15.73 -7.52 -13.42
CA THR A 140 16.16 -6.19 -13.85
C THR A 140 17.36 -5.69 -13.03
N TRP A 141 17.37 -5.93 -11.72
CA TRP A 141 18.51 -5.64 -10.86
C TRP A 141 19.78 -6.35 -11.33
N LYS A 142 19.69 -7.66 -11.60
CA LYS A 142 20.82 -8.43 -12.13
C LYS A 142 21.33 -7.85 -13.47
N MET A 143 20.43 -7.50 -14.39
CA MET A 143 20.81 -6.88 -15.65
C MET A 143 21.54 -5.55 -15.50
N ILE A 144 21.18 -4.75 -14.49
CA ILE A 144 21.87 -3.47 -14.20
C ILE A 144 23.28 -3.76 -13.69
N GLN A 145 23.44 -4.72 -12.77
CA GLN A 145 24.74 -5.11 -12.24
C GLN A 145 25.66 -5.67 -13.35
N ASP A 146 25.14 -6.53 -14.21
CA ASP A 146 25.89 -7.12 -15.34
C ASP A 146 26.31 -6.06 -16.40
N ARG A 147 25.65 -4.90 -16.42
CA ARG A 147 25.95 -3.77 -17.33
C ARG A 147 26.91 -2.74 -16.74
N GLN A 148 27.19 -2.77 -15.45
CA GLN A 148 28.22 -1.90 -14.86
C GLN A 148 29.60 -2.53 -15.16
N PRO A 149 30.47 -1.87 -15.97
CA PRO A 149 31.80 -2.39 -16.22
C PRO A 149 32.59 -2.47 -14.91
N SER A 150 33.50 -3.45 -14.82
CA SER A 150 34.38 -3.72 -13.68
C SER A 150 35.47 -2.64 -13.50
N ASP A 151 35.11 -1.36 -13.57
CA ASP A 151 36.06 -0.23 -13.62
C ASP A 151 36.52 0.21 -12.23
N ALA A 152 36.14 -0.50 -11.15
CA ALA A 152 36.55 -0.16 -9.78
C ALA A 152 37.75 -0.98 -9.26
N HIS A 153 38.43 -1.78 -10.08
CA HIS A 153 39.59 -2.57 -9.65
C HIS A 153 40.93 -2.23 -10.31
N ASN A 154 41.01 -1.14 -11.08
CA ASN A 154 42.26 -0.69 -11.72
C ASN A 154 42.60 0.79 -11.47
N GLU A 155 42.29 1.34 -10.29
CA GLU A 155 42.96 2.56 -9.84
C GLU A 155 43.43 2.42 -8.38
N HIS A 156 44.76 2.38 -8.25
CA HIS A 156 45.64 2.39 -7.07
C HIS A 156 46.11 1.05 -6.50
#